data_AF-A0A517DS91-F1
#
_entry.id   AF-A0A517DS91-F1
#
_cell.length_a   1.000
_cell.length_b   1.000
_cell.length_c   1.000
_cell.angle_alpha   90.00
_cell.angle_beta   90.00
_cell.angle_gamma   90.00
#
_symmetry.space_group_name_H-M   'P 1'
#
loop_
_entity.id
_entity.type
_entity.pdbx_description
1 polymer ?
#
loop_
_entity_poly.entity_id
_entity_poly.type
_entity_poly.pdbx_seq_one_letter_code
_entity_poly.pdbx_strand_id
1 'polypeptide(L)'
;MSKASTLITRARLRLKDPGEKTYSRYEMLDYLNDAVDFVSMELIAQQDLDMIYEINHTSGEALPDNFVAFAGQHPVYTKNGLTYATDTAATSTTIRYFGKKDRVEDVEANSPFLSMYDPVLVQLMVIFAMNRDTGGIPADAEILNQIRQNIGVIKQQQQKAQG
;
A
#
# COMPACT_ATOMS: atom_id res chain seq x y z
N MET A 1 -13.09 -18.76 -1.39
CA MET A 1 -12.99 -17.60 -0.49
C MET A 1 -11.84 -16.77 -0.99
N SER A 2 -12.07 -15.50 -1.28
CA SER A 2 -11.03 -14.59 -1.79
C SER A 2 -9.96 -14.32 -0.72
N LYS A 3 -8.85 -13.74 -1.16
CA LYS A 3 -7.79 -13.33 -0.24
C LYS A 3 -8.27 -12.19 0.69
N ALA A 4 -8.98 -11.19 0.16
CA ALA A 4 -9.51 -10.09 0.97
C ALA A 4 -10.49 -10.58 2.05
N SER A 5 -11.44 -11.44 1.67
CA SER A 5 -12.38 -12.08 2.60
C SER A 5 -11.64 -12.83 3.72
N THR A 6 -10.60 -13.60 3.36
CA THR A 6 -9.78 -14.31 4.34
C THR A 6 -9.09 -13.38 5.33
N LEU A 7 -8.51 -12.27 4.86
CA LEU A 7 -7.87 -11.26 5.72
C LEU A 7 -8.88 -10.61 6.67
N ILE A 8 -10.04 -10.22 6.15
CA ILE A 8 -11.13 -9.61 6.94
C ILE A 8 -11.63 -10.59 8.01
N THR A 9 -11.87 -11.85 7.67
CA THR A 9 -12.28 -12.87 8.65
C THR A 9 -11.23 -13.03 9.74
N ARG A 10 -9.95 -13.09 9.40
CA ARG A 10 -8.86 -13.20 10.38
C ARG A 10 -8.78 -11.98 11.30
N ALA A 11 -8.97 -10.77 10.76
CA ALA A 11 -8.99 -9.55 11.56
C ALA A 11 -10.19 -9.52 12.51
N ARG A 12 -11.39 -9.87 12.03
CA ARG A 12 -12.61 -9.98 12.85
C ARG A 12 -12.46 -10.95 14.01
N LEU A 13 -11.84 -12.10 13.78
CA LEU A 13 -11.57 -13.06 14.85
C LEU A 13 -10.67 -12.47 15.95
N ARG A 14 -9.66 -11.66 15.58
CA ARG A 14 -8.80 -10.97 16.54
C ARG A 14 -9.53 -9.85 17.30
N LEU A 15 -10.44 -9.15 16.62
CA LEU A 15 -11.31 -8.11 17.20
C LEU A 15 -12.46 -8.69 18.03
N LYS A 16 -12.61 -10.03 18.09
CA LYS A 16 -13.75 -10.72 18.70
C LYS A 16 -15.11 -10.28 18.12
N ASP A 17 -15.13 -9.93 16.83
CA ASP A 17 -16.33 -9.56 16.08
C ASP A 17 -16.61 -10.50 14.88
N PRO A 18 -16.73 -11.83 15.09
CA PRO A 18 -16.96 -12.78 14.00
C PRO A 18 -18.34 -12.63 13.33
N GLY A 19 -19.28 -12.00 14.01
CA GLY A 19 -20.68 -11.88 13.57
C GLY A 19 -21.03 -10.52 12.94
N GLU A 20 -20.04 -9.67 12.64
CA GLU A 20 -20.28 -8.34 12.05
C GLU A 20 -21.23 -7.48 12.91
N LYS A 21 -21.02 -7.50 14.23
CA LYS A 21 -21.84 -6.77 15.19
C LYS A 21 -21.30 -5.37 15.47
N THR A 22 -19.98 -5.18 15.40
CA THR A 22 -19.30 -3.95 15.82
C THR A 22 -18.70 -3.17 14.65
N TYR A 23 -18.14 -3.88 13.67
CA TYR A 23 -17.57 -3.27 12.47
C TYR A 23 -18.32 -3.81 11.27
N SER A 24 -18.86 -2.94 10.43
CA SER A 24 -19.50 -3.34 9.17
C SER A 24 -18.48 -3.93 8.20
N ARG A 25 -18.95 -4.65 7.19
CA ARG A 25 -18.12 -5.16 6.10
C ARG A 25 -17.34 -4.06 5.39
N TYR A 26 -17.98 -2.92 5.12
CA TYR A 26 -17.35 -1.80 4.43
C TYR A 26 -16.25 -1.17 5.28
N GLU A 27 -16.47 -0.97 6.58
CA GLU A 27 -15.42 -0.48 7.48
C GLU A 27 -14.21 -1.43 7.54
N MET A 28 -14.44 -2.75 7.57
CA MET A 28 -13.33 -3.71 7.53
C MET A 28 -12.56 -3.70 6.21
N LEU A 29 -13.24 -3.42 5.09
CA LEU A 29 -12.59 -3.23 3.79
C LEU A 29 -11.78 -1.93 3.77
N ASP A 30 -12.28 -0.85 4.37
CA ASP A 30 -11.54 0.40 4.52
C ASP A 30 -10.28 0.20 5.36
N TYR A 31 -10.35 -0.53 6.48
CA TYR A 31 -9.14 -0.85 7.25
C TYR A 31 -8.14 -1.74 6.50
N LEU A 32 -8.62 -2.62 5.62
CA LEU A 32 -7.73 -3.38 4.75
C LEU A 32 -7.03 -2.44 3.76
N ASN A 33 -7.76 -1.49 3.18
CA ASN A 33 -7.21 -0.52 2.25
C ASN A 33 -6.21 0.44 2.94
N ASP A 34 -6.49 0.88 4.15
CA ASP A 34 -5.56 1.66 4.96
C ASP A 34 -4.28 0.85 5.26
N ALA A 35 -4.41 -0.46 5.51
CA ALA A 35 -3.27 -1.35 5.70
C ALA A 35 -2.46 -1.54 4.41
N VAL A 36 -3.13 -1.63 3.25
CA VAL A 36 -2.48 -1.70 1.93
C VAL A 36 -1.71 -0.40 1.64
N ASP A 37 -2.32 0.75 1.91
CA ASP A 37 -1.70 2.06 1.76
C ASP A 37 -0.48 2.18 2.69
N PHE A 38 -0.60 1.77 3.96
CA PHE A 38 0.51 1.80 4.92
C PHE A 38 1.69 0.92 4.47
N VAL A 39 1.44 -0.35 4.14
CA VAL A 39 2.49 -1.27 3.68
C VAL A 39 3.15 -0.76 2.39
N SER A 40 2.37 -0.21 1.46
CA SER A 40 2.89 0.41 0.25
C SER A 40 3.89 1.52 0.57
N MET A 41 3.52 2.44 1.46
CA MET A 41 4.38 3.57 1.84
C MET A 41 5.65 3.13 2.56
N GLU A 42 5.57 2.12 3.43
CA GLU A 42 6.76 1.58 4.12
C GLU A 42 7.72 0.88 3.14
N LEU A 43 7.21 0.13 2.17
CA LEU A 43 8.04 -0.48 1.12
C LEU A 43 8.67 0.56 0.20
N ILE A 44 7.92 1.62 -0.16
CA ILE A 44 8.46 2.77 -0.92
C ILE A 44 9.56 3.48 -0.14
N ALA A 45 9.38 3.72 1.16
CA ALA A 45 10.40 4.32 2.02
C ALA A 45 11.68 3.47 2.08
N GLN A 46 11.54 2.14 1.95
CA GLN A 46 12.64 1.20 1.85
C GLN A 46 13.16 0.99 0.42
N GLN A 47 12.69 1.78 -0.55
CA GLN A 47 13.04 1.68 -1.97
C GLN A 47 12.85 0.26 -2.53
N ASP A 48 11.75 -0.39 -2.16
CA ASP A 48 11.43 -1.72 -2.68
C ASP A 48 11.14 -1.71 -4.18
N LEU A 49 11.73 -2.67 -4.90
CA LEU A 49 11.59 -2.78 -6.36
C LEU A 49 10.18 -3.20 -6.79
N ASP A 50 9.44 -3.92 -5.93
CA ASP A 50 8.05 -4.33 -6.21
C ASP A 50 7.08 -3.14 -6.23
N MET A 51 7.53 -1.98 -5.76
CA MET A 51 6.78 -0.73 -5.78
C MET A 51 7.20 0.20 -6.93
N ILE A 52 8.14 -0.21 -7.78
CA ILE A 52 8.57 0.55 -8.96
C ILE A 52 7.73 0.16 -10.16
N TYR A 53 7.12 1.16 -10.79
CA TYR A 53 6.35 1.06 -12.02
C TYR A 53 7.07 1.82 -13.13
N GLU A 54 6.83 1.42 -14.37
CA GLU A 54 7.35 2.09 -15.56
C GLU A 54 6.17 2.53 -16.44
N ILE A 55 6.19 3.80 -16.87
CA ILE A 55 5.19 4.37 -17.77
C ILE A 55 5.89 5.09 -18.93
N ASN A 56 5.27 5.04 -20.11
CA ASN A 56 5.60 5.96 -21.17
C ASN A 56 4.77 7.22 -20.96
N HIS A 57 5.44 8.30 -20.56
CA HIS A 57 4.81 9.56 -20.19
C HIS A 57 4.88 10.54 -21.36
N THR A 58 3.74 11.13 -21.74
CA THR A 58 3.69 12.20 -22.74
C THR A 58 3.70 13.56 -22.04
N SER A 59 4.45 14.51 -22.59
CA SER A 59 4.55 15.85 -22.00
C SER A 59 3.16 16.51 -21.88
N GLY A 60 2.82 17.00 -20.69
CA GLY A 60 1.51 17.58 -20.39
C GLY A 60 0.47 16.61 -19.85
N GLU A 61 0.80 15.33 -19.67
CA GLU A 61 -0.07 14.37 -18.99
C GLU A 61 0.05 14.47 -17.46
N ALA A 62 -1.01 14.05 -16.77
CA ALA A 62 -0.99 13.82 -15.34
C ALA A 62 -0.21 12.53 -15.03
N LEU A 63 0.40 12.47 -13.85
CA LEU A 63 0.97 11.21 -13.36
C LEU A 63 -0.14 10.27 -12.90
N PRO A 64 0.10 8.94 -12.87
CA PRO A 64 -0.88 7.97 -12.40
C PRO A 64 -1.38 8.25 -10.98
N ASP A 65 -2.63 7.91 -10.67
CA ASP A 65 -3.24 8.15 -9.36
C ASP A 65 -2.49 7.48 -8.20
N ASN A 66 -1.78 6.39 -8.49
CA ASN A 66 -0.98 5.68 -7.50
C ASN A 66 0.44 6.27 -7.32
N PHE A 67 0.82 7.30 -8.07
CA PHE A 67 2.15 7.91 -8.02
C PHE A 67 2.47 8.49 -6.64
N VAL A 68 3.67 8.22 -6.14
CA VAL A 68 4.20 8.79 -4.89
C VAL A 68 5.43 9.64 -5.15
N ALA A 69 6.41 9.10 -5.87
CA ALA A 69 7.67 9.79 -6.17
C ALA A 69 8.36 9.19 -7.39
N PHE A 70 9.24 9.95 -8.04
CA PHE A 70 10.10 9.40 -9.08
C PHE A 70 11.10 8.40 -8.52
N ALA A 71 11.32 7.30 -9.25
CA ALA A 71 12.38 6.34 -9.00
C ALA A 71 13.58 6.72 -9.86
N GLY A 72 14.53 7.43 -9.26
CA GLY A 72 15.72 7.96 -9.93
C GLY A 72 15.54 9.38 -10.48
N GLN A 73 16.42 9.78 -11.38
CA GLN A 73 16.40 11.10 -12.02
C GLN A 73 15.81 10.99 -13.42
N HIS A 74 14.80 11.81 -13.70
CA HIS A 74 14.14 11.90 -15.01
C HIS A 74 14.15 13.35 -15.49
N PRO A 75 14.34 13.62 -16.79
CA PRO A 75 14.37 14.98 -17.34
C PRO A 75 12.94 15.54 -17.49
N VAL A 76 12.23 15.66 -16.37
CA VAL A 76 10.85 16.11 -16.31
C VAL A 76 10.65 17.09 -15.15
N TYR A 77 9.63 17.95 -15.25
CA TYR A 77 9.20 18.83 -14.18
C TYR A 77 7.67 18.84 -14.07
N THR A 78 7.16 19.09 -12.86
CA THR A 78 5.72 19.17 -12.59
C THR A 78 5.28 20.63 -12.52
N LYS A 79 4.19 20.96 -13.20
CA LYS A 79 3.54 22.28 -13.16
C LYS A 79 2.03 22.10 -13.22
N ASN A 80 1.31 22.67 -12.25
CA ASN A 80 -0.16 22.59 -12.15
C ASN A 80 -0.72 21.15 -12.19
N GLY A 81 -0.02 20.19 -11.56
CA GLY A 81 -0.43 18.78 -11.55
C GLY A 81 -0.13 17.99 -12.83
N LEU A 82 0.42 18.64 -13.86
CA LEU A 82 0.85 18.02 -15.10
C LEU A 82 2.38 17.91 -15.13
N THR A 83 2.88 16.86 -15.77
CA THR A 83 4.31 16.60 -15.89
C THR A 83 4.77 16.83 -17.31
N TYR A 84 5.85 17.60 -17.46
CA TYR A 84 6.39 18.03 -18.75
C TYR A 84 7.83 17.56 -18.90
N ALA A 85 8.20 17.14 -20.12
CA ALA A 85 9.59 16.86 -20.46
C ALA A 85 10.40 18.16 -20.50
N THR A 86 11.63 18.13 -19.99
CA THR A 86 12.58 19.26 -20.08
C THR A 86 13.10 19.43 -21.51
N ASP A 87 13.22 18.34 -22.26
CA ASP A 87 13.53 18.39 -23.70
C ASP A 87 12.24 18.61 -24.50
N THR A 88 12.12 19.79 -25.12
CA THR A 88 10.96 20.15 -25.94
C THR A 88 10.85 19.36 -27.24
N ALA A 89 11.91 18.67 -27.66
CA ALA A 89 11.88 17.77 -28.82
C ALA A 89 11.37 16.36 -28.47
N ALA A 90 11.41 15.97 -27.19
CA ALA A 90 10.93 14.67 -26.73
C ALA A 90 9.41 14.72 -26.50
N THR A 91 8.65 14.02 -27.34
CA THR A 91 7.20 13.92 -27.20
C THR A 91 6.78 12.89 -26.15
N SER A 92 7.60 11.88 -25.89
CA SER A 92 7.38 10.86 -24.86
C SER A 92 8.69 10.48 -24.18
N THR A 93 8.63 10.15 -22.89
CA THR A 93 9.76 9.68 -22.09
C THR A 93 9.31 8.56 -21.18
N THR A 94 10.11 7.49 -21.11
CA THR A 94 9.88 6.41 -20.16
C THR A 94 10.32 6.87 -18.77
N ILE A 95 9.38 6.87 -17.82
CA ILE A 95 9.59 7.27 -16.44
C ILE A 95 9.42 6.06 -15.54
N ARG A 96 10.31 5.93 -14.56
CA ARG A 96 10.14 5.01 -13.44
C ARG A 96 9.70 5.78 -12.21
N TYR A 97 8.70 5.24 -11.51
CA TYR A 97 8.16 5.88 -10.31
C TYR A 97 7.82 4.85 -9.24
N PHE A 98 7.92 5.28 -7.99
CA PHE A 98 7.33 4.57 -6.85
C PHE A 98 5.84 4.84 -6.84
N GLY A 99 5.05 3.77 -6.93
CA GLY A 99 3.58 3.83 -6.87
C GLY A 99 3.05 2.95 -5.75
N LYS A 100 1.92 3.33 -5.15
CA LYS A 100 1.21 2.47 -4.19
C LYS A 100 0.58 1.28 -4.92
N LYS A 101 0.37 0.17 -4.19
CA LYS A 101 -0.48 -0.92 -4.67
C LYS A 101 -1.95 -0.47 -4.72
N ASP A 102 -2.71 -1.02 -5.65
CA ASP A 102 -4.12 -0.69 -5.82
C ASP A 102 -4.94 -1.09 -4.59
N ARG A 103 -5.93 -0.26 -4.27
CA ARG A 103 -6.90 -0.57 -3.21
C ARG A 103 -7.78 -1.75 -3.65
N VAL A 104 -8.22 -2.52 -2.67
CA VAL A 104 -9.15 -3.63 -2.85
C VAL A 104 -10.56 -3.05 -2.97
N GLU A 105 -11.20 -3.24 -4.12
CA GLU A 105 -12.52 -2.67 -4.42
C GLU A 105 -13.67 -3.37 -3.69
N ASP A 106 -13.56 -4.69 -3.48
CA ASP A 106 -14.58 -5.48 -2.80
C ASP A 106 -13.99 -6.64 -1.99
N VAL A 107 -14.81 -7.26 -1.15
CA VAL A 107 -14.36 -8.37 -0.29
C VAL A 107 -14.08 -9.67 -1.04
N GLU A 108 -14.52 -9.80 -2.29
CA GLU A 108 -14.27 -10.97 -3.16
C GLU A 108 -13.01 -10.80 -4.02
N ALA A 109 -12.41 -9.61 -4.04
CA ALA A 109 -11.16 -9.32 -4.70
C ALA A 109 -9.94 -9.90 -3.97
N ASN A 110 -8.81 -9.93 -4.67
CA ASN A 110 -7.53 -10.33 -4.10
C ASN A 110 -6.79 -9.12 -3.53
N SER A 111 -6.12 -9.32 -2.40
CA SER A 111 -5.16 -8.34 -1.91
C SER A 111 -3.99 -8.22 -2.90
N PRO A 112 -3.47 -7.00 -3.17
CA PRO A 112 -2.41 -6.77 -4.15
C PRO A 112 -1.02 -7.22 -3.67
N PHE A 113 -0.87 -7.61 -2.41
CA PHE A 113 0.39 -8.10 -1.85
C PHE A 113 0.47 -9.62 -1.86
N LEU A 114 1.71 -10.16 -1.83
CA LEU A 114 1.97 -11.58 -1.64
C LEU A 114 1.53 -12.06 -0.26
N SER A 115 1.24 -13.36 -0.12
CA SER A 115 0.69 -13.95 1.12
C SER A 115 1.59 -13.84 2.35
N MET A 116 2.88 -13.56 2.15
CA MET A 116 3.82 -13.29 3.24
C MET A 116 3.51 -11.99 4.00
N TYR A 117 2.82 -11.03 3.37
CA TYR A 117 2.40 -9.78 4.02
C TYR A 117 1.08 -9.90 4.80
N ASP A 118 0.34 -11.01 4.65
CA ASP A 118 -0.98 -11.22 5.26
C ASP A 118 -1.00 -11.02 6.79
N PRO A 119 -0.01 -11.52 7.57
CA PRO A 119 0.00 -11.30 9.01
C PRO A 119 0.11 -9.82 9.39
N VAL A 120 0.89 -9.04 8.62
CA VAL A 120 1.08 -7.60 8.83
C VAL A 120 -0.20 -6.84 8.46
N LEU A 121 -0.81 -7.17 7.32
CA LEU A 121 -2.09 -6.56 6.91
C LEU A 121 -3.17 -6.79 7.97
N VAL A 122 -3.33 -8.02 8.44
CA VAL A 122 -4.30 -8.35 9.51
C VAL A 122 -4.00 -7.59 10.81
N GLN A 123 -2.72 -7.42 11.17
CA GLN A 123 -2.35 -6.69 12.38
C GLN A 123 -2.67 -5.19 12.28
N LEU A 124 -2.37 -4.56 11.13
CA LEU A 124 -2.70 -3.16 10.87
C LEU A 124 -4.22 -2.93 10.87
N MET A 125 -4.99 -3.82 10.24
CA MET A 125 -6.46 -3.73 10.27
C MET A 125 -7.02 -3.72 11.70
N VAL A 126 -6.50 -4.60 12.56
CA VAL A 126 -6.91 -4.68 13.97
C VAL A 126 -6.55 -3.37 14.69
N ILE A 127 -5.37 -2.83 14.43
CA ILE A 127 -4.93 -1.56 15.02
C ILE A 127 -5.83 -0.40 14.58
N PHE A 128 -6.14 -0.28 13.29
CA PHE A 128 -7.00 0.79 12.79
C PHE A 128 -8.42 0.70 13.34
N ALA A 129 -8.97 -0.52 13.42
CA ALA A 129 -10.26 -0.77 14.07
C ALA A 129 -10.25 -0.37 15.55
N MET A 130 -9.21 -0.74 16.29
CA MET A 130 -9.09 -0.37 17.71
C MET A 130 -8.92 1.13 17.91
N ASN A 131 -8.19 1.82 17.03
CA ASN A 131 -8.00 3.27 17.09
C ASN A 131 -9.31 4.05 16.86
N ARG A 132 -10.25 3.49 16.07
CA ARG A 132 -11.61 4.04 15.96
C ARG A 132 -12.28 4.10 17.33
N ASP A 133 -12.21 2.99 18.07
CA ASP A 133 -12.92 2.85 19.34
C ASP A 133 -12.26 3.61 20.50
N THR A 134 -10.95 3.88 20.41
CA THR A 134 -10.23 4.68 21.42
C THR A 134 -10.28 6.19 21.17
N GLY A 135 -11.00 6.65 20.14
CA GLY A 135 -11.11 8.08 19.81
C GLY A 135 -9.82 8.67 19.24
N GLY A 136 -9.03 7.87 18.52
CA GLY A 136 -7.81 8.34 17.85
C GLY A 136 -6.59 8.42 18.75
N ILE A 137 -6.58 7.76 19.91
CA ILE A 137 -5.33 7.51 20.63
C ILE A 137 -4.46 6.67 19.70
N PRO A 138 -3.31 7.19 19.22
CA PRO A 138 -2.48 6.48 18.28
C PRO A 138 -2.07 5.13 18.85
N ALA A 139 -1.98 4.13 17.98
CA ALA A 139 -1.29 2.89 18.33
C ALA A 139 0.08 3.24 18.90
N ASP A 140 0.46 2.54 19.98
CA ASP A 140 1.75 2.74 20.64
C ASP A 140 2.87 2.76 19.58
N ALA A 141 3.72 3.78 19.62
CA ALA A 141 4.80 3.97 18.64
C ALA A 141 5.71 2.73 18.55
N GLU A 142 5.81 1.99 19.65
CA GLU A 142 6.53 0.72 19.71
C GLU A 142 5.90 -0.35 18.81
N ILE A 143 4.56 -0.45 18.78
CA ILE A 143 3.84 -1.41 17.93
C ILE A 143 4.08 -1.06 16.45
N LEU A 144 4.03 0.23 16.10
CA LEU A 144 4.29 0.67 14.73
C LEU A 144 5.73 0.37 14.31
N ASN A 145 6.70 0.58 15.20
CA ASN A 145 8.10 0.23 14.93
C ASN A 145 8.29 -1.28 14.72
N GLN A 146 7.64 -2.12 15.52
CA GLN A 146 7.67 -3.57 15.33
C GLN A 146 7.08 -3.98 13.98
N ILE A 147 5.98 -3.33 13.55
CA ILE A 147 5.39 -3.58 12.23
C ILE A 147 6.36 -3.23 11.10
N ARG A 148 7.03 -2.07 11.20
CA ARG A 148 8.03 -1.65 10.20
C ARG A 148 9.19 -2.64 10.11
N GLN A 149 9.67 -3.13 11.26
CA GLN A 149 10.71 -4.16 11.30
C GLN A 149 10.24 -5.46 10.65
N ASN A 150 9.01 -5.90 10.92
CA ASN A 150 8.43 -7.10 10.31
C ASN A 150 8.34 -6.97 8.78
N ILE A 151 7.92 -5.81 8.26
CA ILE A 151 7.90 -5.54 6.81
C ILE A 151 9.32 -5.70 6.23
N GLY A 152 10.34 -5.14 6.88
CA GLY A 152 11.73 -5.28 6.46
C GLY A 152 12.23 -6.73 6.46
N VAL A 153 11.84 -7.53 7.45
CA VAL A 153 12.19 -8.97 7.51
C VAL A 153 11.51 -9.75 6.37
N ILE A 154 10.22 -9.49 6.12
CA ILE A 154 9.47 -10.13 5.03
C ILE A 154 10.12 -9.85 3.69
N LYS A 155 10.49 -8.59 3.43
CA LYS A 155 11.24 -8.18 2.24
C LYS A 155 12.53 -8.97 2.06
N GLN A 156 13.35 -9.10 3.11
CA GLN A 156 14.60 -9.86 3.04
C GLN A 156 14.37 -11.35 2.75
N GLN A 157 13.30 -11.94 3.28
CA GLN A 157 12.93 -13.32 2.98
C GLN A 157 12.49 -13.48 1.53
N GLN A 158 11.73 -12.52 1.01
CA GLN A 158 11.30 -12.51 -0.39
C GLN A 158 12.50 -12.47 -1.34
N GLN A 159 13.48 -11.60 -1.08
CA GLN A 159 14.70 -11.48 -1.88
C GLN A 159 15.53 -12.79 -1.86
N LYS A 160 15.62 -13.46 -0.72
CA LYS A 160 16.32 -14.76 -0.59
C LYS A 160 15.61 -15.91 -1.32
N ALA A 161 14.31 -15.82 -1.53
CA ALA A 161 13.55 -16.85 -2.25
C ALA A 161 13.62 -16.69 -3.77
N GLN A 162 14.09 -15.53 -4.26
CA GLN A 162 14.18 -15.20 -5.69
C GLN A 162 15.62 -15.29 -6.25
N GLY A 163 16.63 -15.49 -5.40
CA GLY A 163 18.03 -15.68 -5.79
C GLY A 163 18.50 -17.11 -5.57
#